data_AF-A0A536UCE3-F1
#
_entry.id   AF-A0A536UCE3-F1
#
_cell.length_a   1.000
_cell.length_b   1.000
_cell.length_c   1.000
_cell.angle_alpha   90.00
_cell.angle_beta   90.00
_cell.angle_gamma   90.00
#
_symmetry.space_group_name_H-M   'P 1'
#
loop_
_entity.id
_entity.type
_entity.pdbx_description
1 polymer ?
#
loop_
_entity_poly.entity_id
_entity_poly.type
_entity_poly.pdbx_seq_one_letter_code
_entity_poly.pdbx_strand_id
1 'polypeptide(L)' 'MSEHKVCECPECGVGKANFPAIAYCEGMPLRNEIEGRSGAGLAEATSACTAAIAERFGAGPVDGKTRAHIVMAEN' A
#
# COMPACT_ATOMS: atom_id res chain seq x y z
N MET A 1 4.45 23.45 0.29
CA MET A 1 5.13 22.54 1.24
C MET A 1 4.29 22.57 2.51
N SER A 2 3.11 21.92 2.48
CA SER A 2 2.13 21.99 3.56
C SER A 2 2.38 20.85 4.53
N GLU A 3 2.74 21.19 5.76
CA GLU A 3 2.92 20.26 6.88
C GLU A 3 1.65 19.43 7.05
N HIS A 4 1.72 18.15 6.67
CA HIS A 4 0.68 17.19 7.04
C HIS A 4 0.84 16.93 8.53
N LYS A 5 -0.02 17.58 9.32
CA LYS A 5 -0.15 17.32 10.76
C LYS A 5 -0.60 15.88 10.94
N VAL A 6 0.33 14.99 11.25
CA VAL A 6 0.03 13.60 11.64
C VAL A 6 -0.83 13.67 12.91
N CYS A 7 -1.99 13.02 12.88
CA CYS A 7 -2.83 12.88 14.07
C CYS A 7 -2.15 11.91 15.04
N GLU A 8 -1.80 12.37 16.25
CA GLU A 8 -1.10 11.58 17.28
C GLU A 8 -2.05 10.84 18.24
N CYS A 9 -3.38 10.81 17.98
CA CYS A 9 -4.32 10.14 18.87
C CYS A 9 -4.26 8.61 18.71
N PRO A 10 -4.32 7.83 19.80
CA PRO A 10 -4.20 6.36 19.78
C PRO A 10 -5.32 5.66 18.99
N GLU A 11 -6.44 6.34 18.78
CA GLU A 11 -7.63 5.87 18.07
C GLU A 11 -7.73 6.34 16.61
N CYS A 12 -6.89 7.30 16.16
CA CYS A 12 -6.85 7.76 14.76
C CYS A 12 -5.87 6.97 13.87
N GLY A 13 -5.27 5.89 14.40
CA GLY A 13 -4.61 4.85 13.61
C GLY A 13 -3.36 5.32 12.87
N VAL A 14 -2.30 5.64 13.59
CA VAL A 14 -0.99 5.91 13.00
C VAL A 14 -0.48 4.66 12.26
N GLY A 15 -0.48 4.72 10.92
CA GLY A 15 0.51 4.12 10.01
C GLY A 15 0.77 2.61 10.06
N LYS A 16 -0.12 1.74 10.57
CA LYS A 16 0.15 0.29 10.55
C LYS A 16 0.42 -0.21 9.11
N ALA A 17 1.20 -1.29 8.97
CA ALA A 17 1.61 -1.85 7.68
C ALA A 17 0.46 -2.10 6.66
N ASN A 18 -0.79 -2.22 7.10
CA ASN A 18 -1.96 -2.39 6.25
C ASN A 18 -2.41 -1.11 5.52
N PHE A 19 -2.20 0.08 6.10
CA PHE A 19 -2.57 1.35 5.47
C PHE A 19 -1.87 1.57 4.12
N PRO A 20 -0.52 1.48 4.03
CA PRO A 20 0.14 1.57 2.74
C PRO A 20 -0.25 0.42 1.80
N ALA A 21 -0.49 -0.79 2.32
CA ALA A 21 -0.94 -1.92 1.50
C ALA A 21 -2.29 -1.65 0.80
N ILE A 22 -3.26 -1.13 1.54
CA ILE A 22 -4.55 -0.69 0.99
C ILE A 22 -4.33 0.42 -0.05
N ALA A 23 -3.49 1.40 0.26
CA ALA A 23 -3.21 2.50 -0.66
C ALA A 23 -2.56 2.02 -1.97
N TYR A 24 -1.68 1.02 -1.92
CA TYR A 24 -1.08 0.42 -3.11
C TYR A 24 -2.08 -0.43 -3.89
N CYS A 25 -2.65 -1.46 -3.26
CA CYS A 25 -3.44 -2.48 -3.95
C CYS A 25 -4.82 -1.97 -4.37
N GLU A 26 -5.45 -1.16 -3.52
CA GLU A 26 -6.79 -0.64 -3.78
C GLU A 26 -6.73 0.75 -4.44
N GLY A 27 -5.55 1.35 -4.63
CA GLY A 27 -5.39 2.58 -5.41
C GLY A 27 -5.49 2.33 -6.92
N MET A 28 -6.06 3.28 -7.67
CA MET A 28 -5.95 3.32 -9.13
C MET A 28 -4.60 3.92 -9.50
N PRO A 29 -3.85 3.40 -10.50
CA PRO A 29 -4.21 2.40 -11.52
C PRO A 29 -3.93 0.93 -11.15
N LEU A 30 -3.28 0.63 -10.01
CA LEU A 30 -2.83 -0.72 -9.69
C LEU A 30 -3.97 -1.71 -9.43
N ARG A 31 -5.08 -1.24 -8.85
CA ARG A 31 -6.29 -2.05 -8.65
C ARG A 31 -6.75 -2.71 -9.95
N ASN A 32 -6.85 -1.96 -11.04
CA ASN A 32 -7.26 -2.47 -12.35
C ASN A 32 -6.31 -3.56 -12.86
N GLU A 33 -5.01 -3.39 -12.65
CA GLU A 33 -4.00 -4.37 -13.06
C GLU A 33 -4.10 -5.67 -12.24
N ILE A 34 -4.46 -5.58 -10.96
CA ILE A 34 -4.70 -6.76 -10.10
C ILE A 34 -5.96 -7.48 -10.59
N GLU A 35 -7.08 -6.78 -10.72
CA GLU A 35 -8.36 -7.38 -11.13
C GLU A 35 -8.33 -7.91 -12.57
N GLY A 36 -7.51 -7.33 -13.44
CA GLY A 36 -7.30 -7.79 -14.81
C GLY A 36 -6.52 -9.11 -14.92
N ARG A 37 -5.80 -9.53 -13.87
CA ARG A 37 -5.09 -10.81 -13.83
C ARG A 37 -6.05 -11.93 -13.44
N SER A 38 -6.17 -12.95 -14.29
CA SER A 38 -7.05 -14.09 -14.03
C SER A 38 -6.69 -14.77 -12.69
N GLY A 39 -7.68 -14.85 -11.79
CA GLY A 39 -7.53 -15.50 -10.49
C GLY A 39 -6.87 -14.67 -9.39
N ALA A 40 -6.54 -13.40 -9.64
CA ALA A 40 -5.99 -12.53 -8.60
C ALA A 40 -7.12 -11.87 -7.79
N GLY A 41 -7.15 -12.13 -6.47
CA GLY A 41 -8.07 -11.47 -5.54
C GLY A 41 -7.48 -10.16 -4.99
N LEU A 42 -8.27 -9.09 -5.00
CA LEU A 42 -7.85 -7.80 -4.45
C LEU A 42 -7.48 -7.90 -2.95
N ALA A 43 -8.30 -8.59 -2.16
CA ALA A 43 -8.05 -8.78 -0.73
C ALA A 43 -6.79 -9.62 -0.46
N GLU A 44 -6.54 -10.64 -1.29
CA GLU A 44 -5.34 -11.48 -1.17
C GLU A 44 -4.08 -10.67 -1.50
N ALA A 45 -4.13 -9.83 -2.54
CA ALA A 45 -3.05 -8.91 -2.88
C ALA A 45 -2.76 -7.92 -1.75
N THR A 46 -3.79 -7.31 -1.15
CA THR A 46 -3.64 -6.40 0.01
C THR A 46 -3.03 -7.13 1.21
N SER A 47 -3.45 -8.36 1.48
CA SER A 47 -2.90 -9.18 2.57
C SER A 47 -1.41 -9.51 2.35
N ALA A 48 -1.06 -9.95 1.15
CA ALA A 48 0.33 -10.23 0.77
C ALA A 48 1.20 -8.97 0.86
N CYS A 49 0.70 -7.82 0.41
CA CYS A 49 1.39 -6.54 0.51
C CYS A 49 1.59 -6.12 1.98
N THR A 50 0.58 -6.29 2.82
CA THR A 50 0.66 -6.00 4.27
C THR A 50 1.75 -6.84 4.93
N ALA A 51 1.81 -8.13 4.64
CA ALA A 51 2.83 -9.04 5.17
C ALA A 51 4.23 -8.62 4.75
N ALA A 52 4.43 -8.29 3.47
CA ALA A 52 5.72 -7.85 2.95
C ALA A 52 6.18 -6.51 3.56
N ILE A 53 5.26 -5.56 3.75
CA ILE A 53 5.55 -4.29 4.42
C ILE A 53 5.91 -4.53 5.89
N ALA A 54 5.17 -5.40 6.58
CA ALA A 54 5.43 -5.74 7.97
C ALA A 54 6.77 -6.47 8.16
N GLU A 55 7.15 -7.35 7.24
CA GLU A 55 8.45 -8.04 7.25
C GLU A 55 9.60 -7.04 7.08
N ARG A 56 9.44 -6.06 6.19
CA ARG A 56 10.52 -5.12 5.85
C ARG A 56 10.66 -3.94 6.81
N PHE A 57 9.55 -3.41 7.31
CA PHE A 57 9.50 -2.16 8.09
C PHE A 57 8.90 -2.36 9.49
N GLY A 58 8.41 -3.55 9.81
CA GLY A 58 7.67 -3.84 11.05
C GLY A 58 6.17 -3.62 10.91
N ALA A 59 5.40 -4.16 11.84
CA ALA A 59 3.94 -4.01 11.87
C ALA A 59 3.45 -2.63 12.36
N GLY A 60 4.37 -1.77 12.78
CA GLY A 60 4.11 -0.44 13.33
C GLY A 60 3.89 0.64 12.26
N PRO A 61 3.91 1.91 12.68
CA PRO A 61 3.86 3.08 11.79
C PRO A 61 4.88 3.04 10.65
N VAL A 62 4.39 3.17 9.42
CA VAL A 62 5.18 3.35 8.20
C VAL A 62 4.88 4.73 7.64
N ASP A 63 5.91 5.58 7.58
CA ASP A 63 5.87 6.88 6.92
C ASP A 63 6.86 6.89 5.73
N GLY A 64 6.47 7.54 4.65
CA GLY A 64 7.24 7.58 3.42
C GLY A 64 6.45 8.08 2.22
N LYS A 65 7.18 8.53 1.19
CA LYS A 65 6.56 8.98 -0.06
C LYS A 65 6.13 7.78 -0.90
N THR A 66 4.84 7.66 -1.16
CA THR A 66 4.28 6.71 -2.12
C THR A 66 4.66 7.10 -3.56
N ARG A 67 5.11 6.13 -4.36
CA ARG A 67 5.35 6.29 -5.80
C ARG A 67 4.85 5.06 -6.55
N ALA A 68 4.20 5.27 -7.68
CA ALA A 68 3.88 4.21 -8.63
C ALA A 68 4.88 4.27 -9.79
N HIS A 69 5.58 3.16 -10.04
CA HIS A 69 6.50 3.02 -11.17
C HIS A 69 5.88 2.08 -12.19
N ILE A 70 5.71 2.57 -13.42
CA ILE A 70 5.27 1.75 -14.57
C ILE A 70 6.52 1.42 -15.38
N VAL A 71 6.78 0.13 -15.57
CA VAL A 71 7.90 -0.36 -16.38
C VAL A 71 7.30 -1.12 -17.56
N MET A 72 7.59 -0.65 -18.77
CA MET A 72 7.22 -1.32 -20.02
C MET A 72 8.45 -2.02 -20.56
N ALA A 73 8.33 -3.31 -20.87
CA ALA A 73 9.35 -4.05 -21.59
C ALA A 73 8.96 -4.14 -23.06
N GLU A 74 9.89 -3.82 -23.96
CA GLU A 74 9.73 -3.95 -25.40
C GLU A 74 10.49 -5.21 -25.86
N ASN A 75 9.97 -5.89 -26.87
CA ASN A 75 10.47 -7.19 -27.35
C ASN A 75 11.20 -7.05 -28.69
#